data_AF-A0A820JF39-F1
#
_entry.id   AF-A0A820JF39-F1
#
_cell.length_a   1.000
_cell.length_b   1.000
_cell.length_c   1.000
_cell.angle_alpha   90.00
_cell.angle_beta   90.00
_cell.angle_gamma   90.00
#
_symmetry.space_group_name_H-M   'P 1'
#
loop_
_entity.id
_entity.type
_entity.pdbx_description
1 polymer ?
#
loop_
_entity_poly.entity_id
_entity_poly.type
_entity_poly.pdbx_seq_one_letter_code
_entity_poly.pdbx_strand_id
1 'polypeptide(L)'
;MYMEKCVLCIISSIFNIFVLFYHCTHPPHPKYLILPQRRFVIYIHILSGVLEFLTCWIAFCTSSERIATIAAIIAIVAHVPSAYYQTSIAFGAKAIMVAGYLFAINIHLFCALHLFFNPSSSYWLLNMFLVHNIYVWCRVLYAFFEFLGLFKDSLYTNSVVIASLILIPAVLGVSANMLFLGYVVSSILLYLIIVRPNKIDRAYYVGERTRNLLVNKDVHNNWLKEKARLVRMNKDNELSDQQQAKLVFDLLDEDKNGYIDGEEINRLLKEWQTAENFRNRFFRWTKKWTDLIRKLLQKYLAFR
;
A
#
# COMPACT_ATOMS: atom_id res chain seq x y z
N MET A 1 18.56 22.73 14.95
CA MET A 1 17.83 22.34 13.73
C MET A 1 18.69 21.90 12.55
N TYR A 2 19.74 22.60 12.10
CA TYR A 2 20.49 22.14 10.91
C TYR A 2 21.10 20.73 11.10
N MET A 3 21.80 20.48 12.21
CA MET A 3 22.40 19.18 12.51
C MET A 3 21.35 18.06 12.67
N GLU A 4 20.23 18.36 13.35
CA GLU A 4 19.12 17.40 13.49
C GLU A 4 18.56 16.98 12.11
N LYS A 5 18.42 17.93 11.17
CA LYS A 5 17.97 17.63 9.80
C LYS A 5 18.96 16.73 9.09
N CYS A 6 20.26 17.00 9.18
CA CYS A 6 21.28 16.15 8.57
C CYS A 6 21.23 14.72 9.12
N VAL A 7 21.08 14.55 10.43
CA VAL A 7 20.92 13.22 11.06
C VAL A 7 19.69 12.51 10.52
N LEU A 8 18.55 13.19 10.45
CA LEU A 8 17.32 12.61 9.88
C LEU A 8 17.47 12.27 8.40
N CYS A 9 18.19 13.06 7.59
CA CYS A 9 18.48 12.76 6.19
C CYS A 9 19.34 11.49 6.04
N ILE A 10 20.34 11.32 6.89
CA ILE A 10 21.19 10.11 6.89
C ILE A 10 20.37 8.89 7.25
N ILE A 11 19.59 8.95 8.34
CA ILE A 11 18.71 7.84 8.77
C ILE A 11 17.69 7.50 7.65
N SER A 12 17.08 8.54 7.07
CA SER A 12 16.13 8.38 5.96
C SER A 12 16.78 7.71 4.75
N SER A 13 18.03 8.06 4.43
CA SER A 13 18.78 7.44 3.33
C SER A 13 19.01 5.95 3.55
N ILE A 14 19.41 5.56 4.78
CA ILE A 14 19.62 4.16 5.15
C ILE A 14 18.30 3.37 5.01
N PHE A 15 17.21 3.92 5.51
CA PHE A 15 15.90 3.30 5.37
C PHE A 15 15.45 3.21 3.91
N ASN A 16 15.78 4.19 3.09
CA ASN A 16 15.41 4.20 1.67
C ASN A 16 16.11 3.05 0.93
N ILE A 17 17.39 2.79 1.23
CA ILE A 17 18.12 1.62 0.69
C ILE A 17 17.39 0.31 1.02
N PHE A 18 16.98 0.12 2.27
CA PHE A 18 16.24 -1.08 2.69
C PHE A 18 14.89 -1.20 1.97
N VAL A 19 14.12 -0.12 1.89
CA VAL A 19 12.81 -0.10 1.24
C VAL A 19 12.92 -0.34 -0.27
N LEU A 20 13.91 0.25 -0.93
CA LEU A 20 14.19 0.02 -2.35
C LEU A 20 14.60 -1.42 -2.59
N PHE A 21 15.51 -1.97 -1.78
CA PHE A 21 15.90 -3.37 -1.86
C PHE A 21 14.68 -4.29 -1.77
N TYR A 22 13.81 -4.06 -0.77
CA TYR A 22 12.57 -4.82 -0.63
C TYR A 22 11.67 -4.74 -1.87
N HIS A 23 11.52 -3.55 -2.47
CA HIS A 23 10.71 -3.36 -3.67
C HIS A 23 11.34 -3.93 -4.94
N CYS A 24 12.66 -4.06 -5.01
CA CYS A 24 13.34 -4.73 -6.10
C CYS A 24 13.21 -6.25 -6.02
N THR A 25 13.16 -6.82 -4.81
CA THR A 25 13.05 -8.27 -4.62
C THR A 25 11.61 -8.78 -4.54
N HIS A 26 10.62 -7.89 -4.38
CA HIS A 26 9.20 -8.27 -4.28
C HIS A 26 8.37 -7.58 -5.36
N PRO A 27 7.44 -8.31 -6.02
CA PRO A 27 6.62 -7.73 -7.07
C PRO A 27 5.73 -6.60 -6.53
N PRO A 28 5.55 -5.51 -7.30
CA PRO A 28 4.70 -4.40 -6.90
C PRO A 28 3.25 -4.87 -6.73
N HIS A 29 2.53 -4.20 -5.83
CA HIS A 29 1.18 -4.61 -5.47
C HIS A 29 0.24 -4.58 -6.69
N PRO A 30 -0.61 -5.62 -6.91
CA PRO A 30 -1.46 -5.73 -8.10
C PRO A 30 -2.34 -4.51 -8.38
N LYS A 31 -2.76 -3.78 -7.34
CA LYS A 31 -3.56 -2.54 -7.47
C LYS A 31 -2.98 -1.49 -8.42
N TYR A 32 -1.65 -1.46 -8.58
CA TYR A 32 -0.96 -0.53 -9.48
C TYR A 32 -0.84 -1.07 -10.91
N LEU A 33 -1.02 -2.38 -11.11
CA LEU A 33 -0.82 -3.07 -12.38
C LEU A 33 -2.12 -3.33 -13.15
N ILE A 34 -3.28 -3.21 -12.50
CA ILE A 34 -4.58 -3.53 -13.08
C ILE A 34 -5.00 -2.54 -14.18
N LEU A 35 -4.75 -1.24 -14.00
CA LEU A 35 -5.14 -0.21 -14.98
C LEU A 35 -3.89 0.33 -15.70
N PRO A 36 -3.86 0.37 -17.04
CA PRO A 36 -2.67 0.76 -17.80
C PRO A 36 -2.22 2.19 -17.49
N GLN A 37 -3.16 3.12 -17.31
CA GLN A 37 -2.87 4.50 -16.90
C GLN A 37 -2.19 4.55 -15.52
N ARG A 38 -2.69 3.77 -14.55
CA ARG A 38 -2.10 3.71 -13.20
C ARG A 38 -0.72 3.08 -13.22
N ARG A 39 -0.53 2.07 -14.06
CA ARG A 39 0.76 1.42 -14.29
C ARG A 39 1.77 2.38 -14.88
N PHE A 40 1.38 3.25 -15.80
CA PHE A 40 2.27 4.28 -16.33
C PHE A 40 2.64 5.32 -15.26
N VAL A 41 1.67 5.84 -14.52
CA VAL A 41 1.89 6.88 -13.50
C VAL A 41 2.75 6.37 -12.34
N ILE A 42 2.61 5.10 -11.92
CA ILE A 42 3.48 4.54 -10.88
C ILE A 42 4.93 4.42 -11.32
N TYR A 43 5.20 4.10 -12.60
CA TYR A 43 6.57 4.11 -13.10
C TYR A 43 7.16 5.52 -13.12
N ILE A 44 6.41 6.52 -13.56
CA ILE A 44 6.84 7.92 -13.47
C ILE A 44 7.15 8.30 -12.03
N HIS A 45 6.26 7.97 -11.09
CA HIS A 45 6.42 8.31 -9.67
C HIS A 45 7.69 7.69 -9.07
N ILE A 46 7.91 6.39 -9.32
CA ILE A 46 9.09 5.69 -8.81
C ILE A 46 10.36 6.24 -9.47
N LEU A 47 10.38 6.36 -10.80
CA LEU A 47 11.56 6.84 -11.52
C LEU A 47 11.92 8.26 -11.12
N SER A 48 10.95 9.17 -11.11
CA SER A 48 11.16 10.55 -10.66
C SER A 48 11.58 10.61 -9.20
N GLY A 49 11.05 9.74 -8.34
CA GLY A 49 11.45 9.72 -6.93
C GLY A 49 12.88 9.25 -6.69
N VAL A 50 13.33 8.23 -7.43
CA VAL A 50 14.74 7.80 -7.39
C VAL A 50 15.66 8.90 -7.91
N LEU A 51 15.30 9.54 -9.02
CA LEU A 51 16.10 10.63 -9.58
C LEU A 51 16.15 11.84 -8.63
N GLU A 52 15.02 12.22 -8.03
CA GLU A 52 14.94 13.28 -7.03
C GLU A 52 15.83 12.98 -5.82
N PHE A 53 15.73 11.77 -5.25
CA PHE A 53 16.58 11.33 -4.14
C PHE A 53 18.08 11.43 -4.46
N LEU A 54 18.49 10.90 -5.62
CA LEU A 54 19.90 10.91 -6.04
C LEU A 54 20.39 12.33 -6.31
N THR A 55 19.62 13.14 -7.02
CA THR A 55 20.00 14.52 -7.34
C THR A 55 20.06 15.39 -6.11
N CYS A 56 19.17 15.21 -5.12
CA CYS A 56 19.28 15.91 -3.83
C CYS A 56 20.57 15.55 -3.09
N TRP A 57 20.97 14.28 -3.07
CA TRP A 57 22.22 13.85 -2.43
C TRP A 57 23.44 14.44 -3.16
N ILE A 58 23.48 14.34 -4.48
CA ILE A 58 24.58 14.89 -5.27
C ILE A 58 24.67 16.42 -5.10
N ALA A 59 23.53 17.12 -5.11
CA ALA A 59 23.47 18.55 -4.84
C ALA A 59 24.01 18.91 -3.45
N PHE A 60 23.69 18.10 -2.43
CA PHE A 60 24.20 18.30 -1.08
C PHE A 60 25.71 18.10 -0.98
N CYS A 61 26.25 17.02 -1.55
CA CYS A 61 27.70 16.73 -1.54
C CYS A 61 28.52 17.76 -2.33
N THR A 62 28.03 18.16 -3.50
CA THR A 62 28.77 19.02 -4.43
C THR A 62 28.51 20.50 -4.21
N SER A 63 27.51 20.85 -3.40
CA SER A 63 26.99 22.21 -3.27
C SER A 63 26.64 22.86 -4.64
N SER A 64 26.27 22.04 -5.62
CA SER A 64 25.98 22.50 -6.98
C SER A 64 24.55 22.99 -7.11
N GLU A 65 24.40 24.31 -7.30
CA GLU A 65 23.10 24.96 -7.52
C GLU A 65 22.36 24.38 -8.74
N ARG A 66 23.09 24.05 -9.81
CA ARG A 66 22.49 23.47 -11.02
C ARG A 66 21.81 22.13 -10.73
N ILE A 67 22.44 21.29 -9.92
CA ILE A 67 21.90 19.97 -9.57
C ILE A 67 20.71 20.13 -8.61
N ALA A 68 20.78 21.09 -7.68
CA ALA A 68 19.65 21.43 -6.82
C ALA A 68 18.42 21.90 -7.63
N THR A 69 18.62 22.74 -8.64
CA THR A 69 17.56 23.16 -9.57
C THR A 69 16.96 21.99 -10.33
N ILE A 70 17.80 21.06 -10.81
CA ILE A 70 17.32 19.84 -11.49
C ILE A 70 16.46 18.99 -10.54
N ALA A 71 16.90 18.79 -9.29
CA ALA A 71 16.12 18.07 -8.28
C ALA A 71 14.74 18.70 -8.08
N ALA A 72 14.68 20.02 -7.92
CA ALA A 72 13.45 20.77 -7.78
C ALA A 72 12.51 20.62 -9.00
N ILE A 73 13.04 20.69 -10.22
CA ILE A 73 12.27 20.51 -11.46
C ILE A 73 11.67 19.10 -11.53
N ILE A 74 12.47 18.07 -11.23
CA ILE A 74 12.00 16.68 -11.21
C ILE A 74 10.82 16.52 -10.25
N ALA A 75 10.92 17.14 -9.07
CA ALA A 75 9.84 17.10 -8.09
C ALA A 75 8.58 17.81 -8.59
N ILE A 76 8.70 19.04 -9.09
CA ILE A 76 7.57 19.87 -9.53
C ILE A 76 6.84 19.25 -10.73
N VAL A 77 7.59 18.74 -11.72
CA VAL A 77 7.03 18.31 -13.01
C VAL A 77 6.60 16.84 -13.00
N ALA A 78 7.29 15.98 -12.26
CA ALA A 78 7.06 14.54 -12.31
C ALA A 78 6.64 13.94 -10.97
N HIS A 79 7.41 14.15 -9.90
CA HIS A 79 7.17 13.44 -8.65
C HIS A 79 5.87 13.89 -7.95
N VAL A 80 5.69 15.20 -7.76
CA VAL A 80 4.51 15.79 -7.10
C VAL A 80 3.22 15.49 -7.88
N PRO A 81 3.13 15.73 -9.21
CA PRO A 81 1.90 15.47 -9.96
C PRO A 81 1.52 13.98 -9.95
N SER A 82 2.51 13.09 -10.09
CA SER A 82 2.26 11.65 -10.02
C SER A 82 1.81 11.21 -8.62
N ALA A 83 2.32 11.82 -7.54
CA ALA A 83 1.88 11.58 -6.17
C ALA A 83 0.43 12.05 -5.93
N TYR A 84 0.04 13.22 -6.44
CA TYR A 84 -1.35 13.70 -6.37
C TYR A 84 -2.32 12.71 -7.00
N TYR A 85 -2.02 12.25 -8.22
CA TYR A 85 -2.84 11.27 -8.93
C TYR A 85 -3.02 9.96 -8.13
N GLN A 86 -1.95 9.51 -7.46
CA GLN A 86 -1.96 8.29 -6.67
C GLN A 86 -2.57 8.41 -5.27
N THR A 87 -2.82 9.62 -4.77
CA THR A 87 -3.29 9.79 -3.38
C THR A 87 -4.65 9.11 -3.16
N SER A 88 -5.51 9.12 -4.17
CA SER A 88 -6.84 8.48 -4.13
C SER A 88 -6.79 6.96 -3.88
N ILE A 89 -5.66 6.29 -4.13
CA ILE A 89 -5.50 4.83 -4.00
C ILE A 89 -4.75 4.39 -2.72
N ALA A 90 -4.52 5.30 -1.78
CA ALA A 90 -3.96 5.00 -0.45
C ALA A 90 -4.80 3.94 0.31
N PHE A 91 -4.14 3.04 1.04
CA PHE A 91 -4.83 2.14 1.98
C PHE A 91 -5.11 2.85 3.31
N GLY A 92 -5.76 2.17 4.27
CA GLY A 92 -6.11 2.74 5.57
C GLY A 92 -7.38 3.60 5.57
N ALA A 93 -7.59 4.33 6.66
CA ALA A 93 -8.70 5.24 6.87
C ALA A 93 -8.60 6.43 5.92
N LYS A 94 -9.45 6.46 4.87
CA LYS A 94 -9.39 7.47 3.82
C LYS A 94 -9.44 8.91 4.34
N ALA A 95 -10.21 9.13 5.41
CA ALA A 95 -10.31 10.40 6.12
C ALA A 95 -8.94 10.99 6.51
N ILE A 96 -8.09 10.16 7.08
CA ILE A 96 -6.77 10.59 7.57
C ILE A 96 -5.74 10.45 6.44
N MET A 97 -5.77 9.32 5.74
CA MET A 97 -4.74 8.96 4.76
C MET A 97 -4.71 9.93 3.57
N VAL A 98 -5.87 10.26 2.99
CA VAL A 98 -5.92 11.18 1.85
C VAL A 98 -5.50 12.57 2.28
N ALA A 99 -6.06 13.09 3.37
CA ALA A 99 -5.71 14.41 3.88
C ALA A 99 -4.22 14.51 4.25
N GLY A 100 -3.69 13.52 4.96
CA GLY A 100 -2.29 13.49 5.37
C GLY A 100 -1.32 13.43 4.19
N TYR A 101 -1.60 12.60 3.18
CA TYR A 101 -0.79 12.58 1.96
C TYR A 101 -0.87 13.90 1.19
N LEU A 102 -2.07 14.48 1.02
CA LEU A 102 -2.20 15.77 0.35
C LEU A 102 -1.43 16.88 1.10
N PHE A 103 -1.44 16.88 2.43
CA PHE A 103 -0.64 17.80 3.21
C PHE A 103 0.86 17.64 2.95
N ALA A 104 1.37 16.40 3.02
CA ALA A 104 2.77 16.11 2.73
C ALA A 104 3.17 16.50 1.30
N ILE A 105 2.34 16.19 0.30
CA ILE A 105 2.59 16.54 -1.10
C ILE A 105 2.58 18.05 -1.30
N ASN A 106 1.68 18.79 -0.65
CA ASN A 106 1.66 20.26 -0.69
C ASN A 106 2.93 20.86 -0.10
N ILE A 107 3.39 20.36 1.06
CA ILE A 107 4.66 20.80 1.66
C ILE A 107 5.83 20.45 0.73
N HIS A 108 5.79 19.29 0.07
CA HIS A 108 6.83 18.87 -0.85
C HIS A 108 6.94 19.84 -2.03
N LEU A 109 5.81 20.14 -2.65
CA LEU A 109 5.72 21.14 -3.72
C LEU A 109 6.21 22.50 -3.26
N PHE A 110 5.80 22.93 -2.06
CA PHE A 110 6.24 24.19 -1.48
C PHE A 110 7.77 24.24 -1.32
N CYS A 111 8.38 23.19 -0.76
CA CYS A 111 9.84 23.11 -0.61
C CYS A 111 10.55 23.07 -1.97
N ALA A 112 10.01 22.33 -2.95
CA ALA A 112 10.58 22.25 -4.30
C ALA A 112 10.53 23.61 -5.02
N LEU A 113 9.42 24.35 -4.91
CA LEU A 113 9.32 25.71 -5.46
C LEU A 113 10.33 26.65 -4.82
N HIS A 114 10.46 26.61 -3.49
CA HIS A 114 11.45 27.45 -2.79
C HIS A 114 12.89 27.10 -3.14
N LEU A 115 13.21 25.81 -3.31
CA LEU A 115 14.52 25.37 -3.78
C LEU A 115 14.78 25.81 -5.22
N PHE A 116 13.78 25.73 -6.10
CA PHE A 116 13.89 26.19 -7.48
C PHE A 116 14.24 27.68 -7.57
N PHE A 117 13.60 28.52 -6.75
CA PHE A 117 13.90 29.95 -6.71
C PHE A 117 15.17 30.30 -5.92
N ASN A 118 15.63 29.43 -5.02
CA ASN A 118 16.81 29.64 -4.17
C ASN A 118 17.70 28.39 -4.15
N PRO A 119 18.35 28.04 -5.28
CA PRO A 119 19.03 26.75 -5.43
C PRO A 119 20.29 26.60 -4.57
N SER A 120 20.84 27.72 -4.07
CA SER A 120 21.96 27.74 -3.12
C SER A 120 21.55 27.38 -1.69
N SER A 121 20.25 27.31 -1.38
CA SER A 121 19.77 27.10 -0.02
C SER A 121 19.81 25.63 0.38
N SER A 122 20.80 25.27 1.20
CA SER A 122 20.85 23.95 1.84
C SER A 122 19.63 23.69 2.73
N TYR A 123 19.01 24.75 3.27
CA TYR A 123 17.80 24.62 4.08
C TYR A 123 16.62 24.06 3.27
N TRP A 124 16.36 24.62 2.09
CA TRP A 124 15.27 24.14 1.22
C TRP A 124 15.58 22.78 0.61
N LEU A 125 16.84 22.52 0.29
CA LEU A 125 17.31 21.21 -0.18
C LEU A 125 17.04 20.11 0.86
N LEU A 126 17.45 20.34 2.11
CA LEU A 126 17.23 19.39 3.20
C LEU A 126 15.74 19.22 3.51
N ASN A 127 14.96 20.31 3.51
CA ASN A 127 13.51 20.23 3.73
C ASN A 127 12.81 19.42 2.65
N MET A 128 13.09 19.71 1.38
CA MET A 128 12.55 18.95 0.25
C MET A 128 12.92 17.46 0.36
N PHE A 129 14.19 17.16 0.68
CA PHE A 129 14.64 15.79 0.88
C PHE A 129 13.90 15.08 2.03
N LEU A 130 13.71 15.74 3.18
CA LEU A 130 13.02 15.14 4.32
C LEU A 130 11.55 14.85 4.01
N VAL A 131 10.86 15.77 3.34
CA VAL A 131 9.44 15.59 2.95
C VAL A 131 9.30 14.45 1.95
N HIS A 132 10.19 14.39 0.95
CA HIS A 132 10.27 13.28 0.00
C HIS A 132 10.34 11.92 0.71
N ASN A 133 11.13 11.84 1.78
CA ASN A 133 11.36 10.60 2.52
C ASN A 133 10.27 10.25 3.54
N ILE A 134 9.18 11.04 3.67
CA ILE A 134 8.02 10.67 4.51
C ILE A 134 7.51 9.27 4.16
N TYR A 135 7.46 8.94 2.87
CA TYR A 135 7.06 7.61 2.40
C TYR A 135 7.90 6.47 3.00
N VAL A 136 9.21 6.65 3.09
CA VAL A 136 10.14 5.63 3.60
C VAL A 136 9.86 5.37 5.08
N TRP A 137 9.64 6.43 5.86
CA TRP A 137 9.26 6.31 7.27
C TRP A 137 7.93 5.59 7.45
N CYS A 138 6.93 5.89 6.61
CA CYS A 138 5.67 5.15 6.60
C CYS A 138 5.88 3.65 6.40
N ARG A 139 6.83 3.23 5.55
CA ARG A 139 7.13 1.81 5.29
C ARG A 139 7.88 1.14 6.43
N VAL A 140 8.89 1.80 6.97
CA VAL A 140 9.66 1.27 8.10
C VAL A 140 8.79 1.12 9.33
N LEU A 141 7.98 2.13 9.65
CA LEU A 141 7.04 2.05 10.78
C LEU A 141 5.97 0.98 10.57
N TYR A 142 5.49 0.81 9.33
CA TYR A 142 4.57 -0.28 9.01
C TYR A 142 5.19 -1.64 9.33
N ALA A 143 6.41 -1.90 8.83
CA ALA A 143 7.10 -3.16 9.08
C ALA A 143 7.42 -3.36 10.57
N PHE A 144 7.82 -2.30 11.25
CA PHE A 144 8.15 -2.30 12.67
C PHE A 144 6.92 -2.59 13.56
N PHE A 145 5.78 -1.94 13.30
CA PHE A 145 4.54 -2.20 14.03
C PHE A 145 3.97 -3.58 13.72
N GLU A 146 4.10 -4.06 12.47
CA GLU A 146 3.73 -5.43 12.11
C GLU A 146 4.57 -6.45 12.89
N PHE A 147 5.89 -6.24 12.97
CA PHE A 147 6.81 -7.09 13.73
C PHE A 147 6.47 -7.15 15.22
N LEU A 148 6.14 -6.00 15.83
CA LEU A 148 5.74 -5.94 17.24
C LEU A 148 4.28 -6.38 17.49
N GLY A 149 3.49 -6.59 16.44
CA GLY A 149 2.06 -6.87 16.54
C GLY A 149 1.22 -5.69 17.07
N LEU A 150 1.71 -4.46 16.92
CA LEU A 150 1.01 -3.23 17.32
C LEU A 150 0.01 -2.79 16.24
N PHE A 151 -1.07 -2.14 16.67
CA PHE A 151 -2.04 -1.49 15.78
C PHE A 151 -2.62 -2.39 14.66
N LYS A 152 -2.82 -3.69 14.90
CA LYS A 152 -3.24 -4.65 13.87
C LYS A 152 -4.45 -4.19 13.03
N ASP A 153 -5.41 -3.54 13.66
CA ASP A 153 -6.66 -3.07 13.02
C ASP A 153 -6.55 -1.68 12.36
N SER A 154 -5.42 -0.97 12.52
CA SER A 154 -5.21 0.39 12.02
C SER A 154 -3.77 0.64 11.55
N LEU A 155 -3.09 -0.42 11.13
CA LEU A 155 -1.65 -0.46 10.89
C LEU A 155 -1.20 0.57 9.85
N TYR A 156 -1.93 0.73 8.75
CA TYR A 156 -1.56 1.70 7.72
C TYR A 156 -1.70 3.13 8.22
N THR A 157 -2.86 3.44 8.81
CA THR A 157 -3.15 4.80 9.28
C THR A 157 -2.16 5.24 10.36
N ASN A 158 -1.90 4.40 11.36
CA ASN A 158 -0.98 4.76 12.44
C ASN A 158 0.47 4.89 11.96
N SER A 159 0.90 4.05 11.02
CA SER A 159 2.25 4.18 10.43
C SER A 159 2.44 5.53 9.74
N VAL A 160 1.43 6.01 8.99
CA VAL A 160 1.49 7.29 8.29
C VAL A 160 1.39 8.47 9.26
N VAL A 161 0.49 8.40 10.24
CA VAL A 161 0.36 9.46 11.27
C VAL A 161 1.66 9.61 12.04
N ILE A 162 2.26 8.51 12.50
CA ILE A 162 3.50 8.56 13.29
C ILE A 162 4.68 9.01 12.42
N ALA A 163 4.80 8.55 11.17
CA ALA A 163 5.82 9.05 10.24
C ALA A 163 5.71 10.58 10.05
N SER A 164 4.48 11.07 9.92
CA SER A 164 4.19 12.50 9.78
C SER A 164 4.59 13.28 11.03
N LEU A 165 4.28 12.76 12.23
CA LEU A 165 4.63 13.38 13.51
C LEU A 165 6.15 13.48 13.76
N ILE A 166 6.94 12.63 13.09
CA ILE A 166 8.41 12.66 13.16
C ILE A 166 8.97 13.69 12.19
N LEU A 167 8.57 13.64 10.92
CA LEU A 167 9.22 14.42 9.86
C LEU A 167 8.65 15.82 9.66
N ILE A 168 7.35 16.02 9.83
CA ILE A 168 6.73 17.34 9.60
C ILE A 168 7.32 18.42 10.53
N PRO A 169 7.54 18.16 11.84
CA PRO A 169 8.21 19.13 12.70
C PRO A 169 9.66 19.42 12.32
N ALA A 170 10.38 18.45 11.75
CA ALA A 170 11.74 18.68 11.28
C ALA A 170 11.78 19.68 10.10
N VAL A 171 10.72 19.72 9.30
CA VAL A 171 10.62 20.59 8.12
C VAL A 171 10.11 21.99 8.49
N LEU A 172 9.00 22.05 9.22
CA LEU A 172 8.24 23.28 9.49
C LEU A 172 8.32 23.79 10.94
N GLY A 173 9.01 23.07 11.84
CA GLY A 173 9.12 23.42 13.26
C GLY A 173 8.08 22.73 14.15
N VAL A 174 8.21 22.89 15.47
CA VAL A 174 7.44 22.14 16.49
C VAL A 174 5.92 22.32 16.35
N SER A 175 5.46 23.51 15.98
CA SER A 175 4.02 23.81 15.78
C SER A 175 3.41 23.08 14.58
N ALA A 176 4.23 22.48 13.71
CA ALA A 176 3.76 21.86 12.47
C ALA A 176 2.89 20.62 12.69
N ASN A 177 3.01 19.94 13.84
CA ASN A 177 2.08 18.86 14.21
C ASN A 177 0.66 19.38 14.43
N MET A 178 0.50 20.58 14.99
CA MET A 178 -0.81 21.22 15.14
C MET A 178 -1.37 21.62 13.77
N LEU A 179 -0.51 22.11 12.87
CA LEU A 179 -0.91 22.42 11.48
C LEU A 179 -1.37 21.16 10.73
N PHE A 180 -0.63 20.05 10.86
CA PHE A 180 -0.99 18.77 10.27
C PHE A 180 -2.35 18.27 10.79
N LEU A 181 -2.52 18.24 12.13
CA LEU A 181 -3.78 17.82 12.73
C LEU A 181 -4.93 18.73 12.33
N GLY A 182 -4.72 20.05 12.36
CA GLY A 182 -5.69 21.05 11.93
C GLY A 182 -6.10 20.87 10.46
N TYR A 183 -5.14 20.58 9.58
CA TYR A 183 -5.41 20.30 8.17
C TYR A 183 -6.26 19.03 7.98
N VAL A 184 -5.93 17.96 8.70
CA VAL A 184 -6.70 16.69 8.63
C VAL A 184 -8.12 16.90 9.15
N VAL A 185 -8.28 17.53 10.32
CA VAL A 185 -9.60 17.81 10.90
C VAL A 185 -10.42 18.71 9.98
N SER A 186 -9.83 19.78 9.47
CA SER A 186 -10.51 20.69 8.53
C SER A 186 -10.93 19.97 7.25
N SER A 187 -10.07 19.11 6.70
CA SER A 187 -10.40 18.31 5.51
C SER A 187 -11.59 17.37 5.76
N ILE A 188 -11.65 16.74 6.94
CA ILE A 188 -12.77 15.88 7.33
C ILE A 188 -14.05 16.70 7.49
N LEU A 189 -13.99 17.86 8.17
CA LEU A 189 -15.14 18.73 8.36
C LEU A 189 -15.67 19.25 7.03
N LEU A 190 -14.80 19.71 6.14
CA LEU A 190 -15.17 20.14 4.79
C LEU A 190 -15.84 19.01 4.01
N TYR A 191 -15.31 17.79 4.08
CA TYR A 191 -15.94 16.62 3.47
C TYR A 191 -17.36 16.39 4.02
N LEU A 192 -17.55 16.45 5.34
CA LEU A 192 -18.86 16.27 5.96
C LEU A 192 -19.86 17.37 5.58
N ILE A 193 -19.42 18.62 5.48
CA ILE A 193 -20.27 19.77 5.15
C ILE A 193 -20.66 19.78 3.66
N ILE A 194 -19.69 19.55 2.78
CA ILE A 194 -19.86 19.67 1.32
C ILE A 194 -20.48 18.41 0.73
N VAL A 195 -19.93 17.23 1.05
CA VAL A 195 -20.37 15.98 0.44
C VAL A 195 -21.61 15.41 1.13
N ARG A 196 -21.80 15.70 2.43
CA ARG A 196 -22.91 15.20 3.25
C ARG A 196 -23.12 13.68 3.09
N PRO A 197 -22.08 12.86 3.38
CA PRO A 197 -22.13 11.43 3.14
C PRO A 197 -23.21 10.74 4.00
N ASN A 198 -23.84 9.70 3.46
CA ASN A 198 -24.73 8.84 4.26
C ASN A 198 -23.91 8.01 5.27
N LYS A 199 -24.60 7.25 6.15
CA LYS A 199 -23.95 6.46 7.21
C LYS A 199 -22.93 5.44 6.66
N ILE A 200 -23.23 4.83 5.51
CA ILE A 200 -22.37 3.80 4.88
C ILE A 200 -21.12 4.45 4.32
N ASP A 201 -21.27 5.55 3.58
CA ASP A 201 -20.16 6.29 2.97
C ASP A 201 -19.24 6.90 4.04
N ARG A 202 -19.82 7.38 5.14
CA ARG A 202 -19.06 7.87 6.29
C ARG A 202 -18.26 6.75 6.96
N ALA A 203 -18.89 5.61 7.23
CA ALA A 203 -18.18 4.45 7.79
C ALA A 203 -17.06 3.96 6.85
N TYR A 204 -17.31 3.98 5.54
CA TYR A 204 -16.33 3.63 4.53
C TYR A 204 -15.17 4.63 4.44
N TYR A 205 -15.43 5.92 4.66
CA TYR A 205 -14.43 6.99 4.63
C TYR A 205 -13.51 6.97 5.87
N VAL A 206 -14.07 6.71 7.05
CA VAL A 206 -13.33 6.74 8.33
C VAL A 206 -12.72 5.37 8.68
N GLY A 207 -13.32 4.27 8.24
CA GLY A 207 -12.87 2.93 8.60
C GLY A 207 -11.52 2.56 8.01
N GLU A 208 -10.69 1.84 8.79
CA GLU A 208 -9.43 1.30 8.31
C GLU A 208 -9.69 0.32 7.16
N ARG A 209 -8.89 0.45 6.11
CA ARG A 209 -8.81 -0.56 5.06
C ARG A 209 -7.44 -1.16 5.04
N THR A 210 -7.34 -2.27 5.76
CA THR A 210 -6.22 -3.17 5.61
C THR A 210 -6.20 -3.73 4.19
N ARG A 211 -5.03 -4.26 3.79
CA ARG A 211 -5.01 -5.42 2.91
C ARG A 211 -5.97 -6.40 3.59
N ASN A 212 -7.22 -6.50 3.13
CA ASN A 212 -8.03 -7.64 3.51
C ASN A 212 -7.22 -8.83 3.01
N LEU A 213 -6.44 -9.44 3.91
CA LEU A 213 -5.95 -10.77 3.68
C LEU A 213 -7.23 -11.53 3.41
N LEU A 214 -7.43 -11.91 2.14
CA LEU A 214 -8.65 -12.59 1.72
C LEU A 214 -8.90 -13.82 2.58
N VAL A 215 -7.82 -14.34 3.16
CA VAL A 215 -7.67 -15.51 4.00
C VAL A 215 -6.82 -15.11 5.21
N ASN A 216 -7.28 -15.36 6.44
CA ASN A 216 -6.46 -15.17 7.62
C ASN A 216 -5.25 -16.12 7.54
N LYS A 217 -4.03 -15.56 7.48
CA LYS A 217 -2.79 -16.34 7.29
C LYS A 217 -2.56 -17.34 8.43
N ASP A 218 -2.90 -16.98 9.66
CA ASP A 218 -2.71 -17.85 10.82
C ASP A 218 -3.72 -19.01 10.79
N VAL A 219 -4.97 -18.72 10.44
CA VAL A 219 -6.02 -19.75 10.25
C VAL A 219 -5.65 -20.68 9.10
N HIS A 220 -5.17 -20.15 7.98
CA HIS A 220 -4.72 -20.94 6.83
C HIS A 220 -3.50 -21.80 7.16
N ASN A 221 -2.50 -21.24 7.85
CA ASN A 221 -1.32 -21.98 8.27
C ASN A 221 -1.66 -23.05 9.31
N ASN A 222 -2.60 -22.76 10.22
CA ASN A 222 -3.09 -23.73 11.20
C ASN A 222 -3.92 -24.83 10.53
N TRP A 223 -4.79 -24.49 9.58
CA TRP A 223 -5.52 -25.45 8.75
C TRP A 223 -4.56 -26.33 7.95
N LEU A 224 -3.54 -25.75 7.32
CA LEU A 224 -2.50 -26.50 6.63
C LEU A 224 -1.72 -27.41 7.59
N LYS A 225 -1.35 -26.94 8.79
CA LYS A 225 -0.66 -27.76 9.78
C LYS A 225 -1.53 -28.88 10.33
N GLU A 226 -2.81 -28.62 10.57
CA GLU A 226 -3.77 -29.59 11.06
C GLU A 226 -4.02 -30.68 10.02
N LYS A 227 -4.31 -30.28 8.78
CA LYS A 227 -4.50 -31.20 7.66
C LYS A 227 -3.19 -31.92 7.30
N ALA A 228 -2.04 -31.23 7.26
CA ALA A 228 -0.74 -31.84 7.05
C ALA A 228 -0.32 -32.77 8.20
N ARG A 229 -0.80 -32.54 9.43
CA ARG A 229 -0.60 -33.47 10.55
C ARG A 229 -1.43 -34.74 10.36
N LEU A 230 -2.66 -34.64 9.84
CA LEU A 230 -3.45 -35.81 9.41
C LEU A 230 -2.76 -36.58 8.28
N VAL A 231 -2.02 -35.88 7.41
CA VAL A 231 -1.21 -36.48 6.33
C VAL A 231 0.05 -37.18 6.87
N ARG A 232 0.81 -36.51 7.74
CA ARG A 232 2.07 -37.04 8.30
C ARG A 232 1.85 -38.19 9.28
N MET A 233 0.69 -38.27 9.93
CA MET A 233 0.33 -39.44 10.76
C MET A 233 0.13 -40.71 9.93
N ASN A 234 0.13 -40.64 8.60
CA ASN A 234 -0.18 -41.76 7.71
C ASN A 234 0.98 -42.24 6.82
N LYS A 235 2.22 -41.72 6.92
CA LYS A 235 3.44 -42.32 6.31
C LYS A 235 4.73 -41.57 6.66
N ASP A 236 5.78 -42.31 6.99
CA ASP A 236 7.14 -41.86 7.34
C ASP A 236 7.99 -41.29 6.17
N ASN A 237 7.40 -40.92 5.02
CA ASN A 237 8.14 -40.43 3.86
C ASN A 237 7.68 -39.02 3.43
N GLU A 238 8.65 -38.17 3.07
CA GLU A 238 8.40 -36.85 2.49
C GLU A 238 7.62 -36.99 1.16
N LEU A 239 6.39 -36.47 1.13
CA LEU A 239 5.54 -36.48 -0.06
C LEU A 239 5.99 -35.42 -1.07
N SER A 240 5.97 -35.76 -2.36
CA SER A 240 6.20 -34.79 -3.44
C SER A 240 5.07 -33.75 -3.54
N ASP A 241 5.34 -32.58 -4.13
CA ASP A 241 4.35 -31.51 -4.31
C ASP A 241 3.05 -32.00 -4.98
N GLN A 242 3.16 -32.91 -5.95
CA GLN A 242 2.00 -33.49 -6.65
C GLN A 242 1.18 -34.40 -5.75
N GLN A 243 1.82 -35.15 -4.86
CA GLN A 243 1.13 -35.99 -3.87
C GLN A 243 0.48 -35.13 -2.79
N GLN A 244 1.12 -34.05 -2.36
CA GLN A 244 0.55 -33.09 -1.42
C GLN A 244 -0.68 -32.39 -2.03
N ALA A 245 -0.59 -31.94 -3.28
CA ALA A 245 -1.70 -31.32 -3.99
C ALA A 245 -2.88 -32.27 -4.16
N LYS A 246 -2.62 -33.54 -4.52
CA LYS A 246 -3.66 -34.57 -4.60
C LYS A 246 -4.35 -34.80 -3.26
N LEU A 247 -3.58 -34.86 -2.18
CA LEU A 247 -4.15 -35.10 -0.86
C LEU A 247 -5.00 -33.91 -0.38
N VAL A 248 -4.53 -32.68 -0.60
CA VAL A 248 -5.34 -31.49 -0.34
C VAL A 248 -6.61 -31.48 -1.18
N PHE A 249 -6.54 -31.90 -2.45
CA PHE A 249 -7.72 -32.05 -3.31
C PHE A 249 -8.70 -33.09 -2.75
N ASP A 250 -8.23 -34.29 -2.41
CA ASP A 250 -9.04 -35.37 -1.84
C ASP A 250 -9.67 -34.99 -0.48
N LEU A 251 -9.09 -34.02 0.25
CA LEU A 251 -9.66 -33.47 1.48
C LEU A 251 -10.73 -32.39 1.24
N LEU A 252 -10.73 -31.77 0.06
CA LEU A 252 -11.68 -30.72 -0.32
C LEU A 252 -12.88 -31.29 -1.10
N ASP A 253 -12.66 -32.37 -1.86
CA ASP A 253 -13.67 -33.15 -2.58
C ASP A 253 -14.35 -34.13 -1.61
N GLU A 254 -15.31 -33.62 -0.83
CA GLU A 254 -15.98 -34.37 0.23
C GLU A 254 -16.90 -35.47 -0.34
N ASP A 255 -17.53 -35.20 -1.48
CA ASP A 255 -18.44 -36.13 -2.14
C ASP A 255 -17.70 -37.12 -3.08
N LYS A 256 -16.40 -36.92 -3.28
CA LYS A 256 -15.50 -37.75 -4.10
C LYS A 256 -15.93 -37.83 -5.56
N ASN A 257 -16.55 -36.78 -6.07
CA ASN A 257 -17.01 -36.73 -7.45
C ASN A 257 -15.86 -36.42 -8.44
N GLY A 258 -14.67 -36.10 -7.94
CA GLY A 258 -13.48 -35.77 -8.72
C GLY A 258 -13.39 -34.29 -9.11
N TYR A 259 -14.22 -33.43 -8.55
CA TYR A 259 -14.30 -32.00 -8.78
C TYR A 259 -14.60 -31.26 -7.47
N ILE A 260 -14.05 -30.06 -7.31
CA ILE A 260 -14.38 -29.20 -6.16
C ILE A 260 -15.51 -28.26 -6.58
N ASP A 261 -16.67 -28.40 -5.94
CA ASP A 261 -17.87 -27.65 -6.27
C ASP A 261 -17.98 -26.29 -5.55
N GLY A 262 -19.07 -25.56 -5.82
CA GLY A 262 -19.29 -24.26 -5.21
C GLY A 262 -19.56 -24.31 -3.70
N GLU A 263 -20.18 -25.38 -3.20
CA GLU A 263 -20.46 -25.54 -1.77
C GLU A 263 -19.21 -25.90 -0.98
N GLU A 264 -18.38 -26.77 -1.53
CA GLU A 264 -17.08 -27.16 -0.97
C GLU A 264 -16.13 -25.97 -0.89
N ILE A 265 -16.04 -25.16 -1.96
CA ILE A 265 -15.28 -23.91 -1.91
C ILE A 265 -15.88 -22.93 -0.89
N ASN A 266 -17.22 -22.85 -0.77
CA ASN A 266 -17.84 -21.95 0.21
C ASN A 266 -17.51 -22.35 1.64
N ARG A 267 -17.49 -23.65 1.90
CA ARG A 267 -17.13 -24.22 3.20
C ARG A 267 -15.68 -23.93 3.54
N LEU A 268 -14.75 -24.19 2.61
CA LEU A 268 -13.34 -23.84 2.76
C LEU A 268 -13.15 -22.34 3.05
N LEU A 269 -13.82 -21.48 2.28
CA LEU A 269 -13.76 -20.03 2.48
C LEU A 269 -14.37 -19.59 3.83
N LYS A 270 -15.33 -20.33 4.37
CA LYS A 270 -15.86 -20.09 5.73
C LYS A 270 -14.87 -20.53 6.80
N GLU A 271 -14.29 -21.73 6.68
CA GLU A 271 -13.25 -22.25 7.58
C GLU A 271 -12.05 -21.31 7.65
N TRP A 272 -11.63 -20.78 6.51
CA TRP A 272 -10.54 -19.80 6.40
C TRP A 272 -10.91 -18.40 6.88
N GLN A 273 -12.11 -18.23 7.45
CA GLN A 273 -12.65 -16.98 7.97
C GLN A 273 -12.54 -15.82 6.96
N THR A 274 -12.72 -16.14 5.68
CA THR A 274 -12.60 -15.13 4.62
C THR A 274 -13.70 -14.08 4.75
N ALA A 275 -13.37 -12.84 4.41
CA ALA A 275 -14.31 -11.74 4.51
C ALA A 275 -15.60 -12.02 3.70
N GLU A 276 -16.77 -11.83 4.31
CA GLU A 276 -18.06 -12.14 3.69
C GLU A 276 -18.27 -11.43 2.34
N ASN A 277 -17.82 -10.17 2.24
CA ASN A 277 -17.84 -9.39 1.01
C ASN A 277 -17.00 -10.00 -0.12
N PHE A 278 -15.92 -10.72 0.21
CA PHE A 278 -15.14 -11.47 -0.76
C PHE A 278 -15.88 -12.73 -1.20
N ARG A 279 -16.38 -13.55 -0.27
CA ARG A 279 -17.19 -14.75 -0.58
C ARG A 279 -18.35 -14.41 -1.51
N ASN A 280 -19.12 -13.37 -1.18
CA ASN A 280 -20.27 -12.92 -1.98
C ASN A 280 -19.88 -12.41 -3.38
N ARG A 281 -18.66 -11.91 -3.57
CA ARG A 281 -18.16 -11.53 -4.91
C ARG A 281 -17.64 -12.73 -5.68
N PHE A 282 -16.92 -13.63 -5.01
CA PHE A 282 -16.41 -14.86 -5.59
C PHE A 282 -17.54 -15.71 -6.18
N PHE A 283 -18.62 -15.95 -5.42
CA PHE A 283 -19.78 -16.72 -5.89
C PHE A 283 -20.56 -16.05 -7.02
N ARG A 284 -20.66 -14.72 -7.01
CA ARG A 284 -21.26 -13.99 -8.14
C ARG A 284 -20.42 -14.13 -9.41
N TRP A 285 -19.10 -14.12 -9.26
CA TRP A 285 -18.18 -14.26 -10.38
C TRP A 285 -18.20 -15.68 -10.95
N THR A 286 -18.11 -16.72 -10.11
CA THR A 286 -18.18 -18.12 -10.56
C THR A 286 -19.49 -18.40 -11.27
N LYS A 287 -20.64 -18.03 -10.68
CA LYS A 287 -21.97 -18.20 -11.29
C LYS A 287 -22.07 -17.55 -12.67
N LYS A 288 -21.55 -16.32 -12.83
CA LYS A 288 -21.54 -15.60 -14.11
C LYS A 288 -20.76 -16.37 -15.19
N TRP A 289 -19.64 -16.98 -14.83
CA TRP A 289 -18.84 -17.81 -15.75
C TRP A 289 -19.53 -19.13 -16.08
N THR A 290 -20.14 -19.79 -15.09
CA THR A 290 -20.93 -21.00 -15.34
C THR A 290 -22.08 -20.72 -16.31
N ASP A 291 -22.79 -19.61 -16.12
CA ASP A 291 -23.87 -19.18 -17.02
C ASP A 291 -23.37 -18.84 -18.43
N LEU A 292 -22.19 -18.21 -18.54
CA LEU A 292 -21.57 -17.89 -19.83
C LEU A 292 -21.19 -19.18 -20.60
N ILE A 293 -20.55 -20.13 -19.93
CA ILE A 293 -20.16 -21.42 -20.50
C ILE A 293 -21.41 -22.21 -20.92
N ARG A 294 -22.46 -22.21 -20.09
CA ARG A 294 -23.73 -22.88 -20.40
C ARG A 294 -24.40 -22.28 -21.64
N LYS A 295 -24.40 -20.96 -21.78
CA LYS A 295 -24.91 -20.26 -22.97
C LYS A 295 -24.09 -20.56 -24.22
N LEU A 296 -22.77 -20.62 -24.11
CA LEU A 296 -21.89 -20.97 -25.24
C LEU A 296 -22.10 -22.43 -25.68
N LEU A 297 -22.25 -23.36 -24.73
CA LEU A 297 -22.54 -24.77 -25.01
C LEU A 297 -23.93 -24.97 -25.63
N GLN A 298 -24.97 -24.28 -25.12
CA GLN A 298 -26.31 -24.31 -25.73
C GLN A 298 -26.31 -23.76 -27.16
N LYS A 299 -25.56 -22.68 -27.41
CA LYS A 299 -25.42 -22.10 -28.75
C LYS A 299 -24.67 -23.04 -29.69
N TYR A 300 -23.66 -23.77 -29.21
CA TYR A 300 -22.92 -24.76 -29.99
C TYR A 300 -23.77 -26.00 -30.31
N LEU A 301 -24.57 -26.48 -29.34
CA LEU A 301 -25.47 -27.62 -29.54
C LEU A 301 -26.68 -27.28 -30.42
N ALA A 302 -27.13 -26.02 -30.45
CA ALA A 302 -28.20 -25.56 -31.36
C ALA A 302 -27.74 -25.33 -32.81
N PHE A 303 -26.43 -25.41 -33.07
CA PHE A 303 -25.83 -25.32 -34.41
C PHE A 303 -25.50 -26.70 -35.01
N ARG A 304 -25.78 -27.79 -34.29
CA ARG A 304 -25.81 -29.17 -34.80
C ARG A 304 -27.25 -29.60 -35.03
#